data_AF-A0A381S359-F1
#
_entry.id   AF-A0A381S359-F1
#
_cell.length_a   1.000
_cell.length_b   1.000
_cell.length_c   1.000
_cell.angle_alpha   90.00
_cell.angle_beta   90.00
_cell.angle_gamma   90.00
#
_symmetry.space_group_name_H-M   'P 1'
#
loop_
_entity.id
_entity.type
_entity.pdbx_description
1 polymer ?
#
loop_
_entity_poly.entity_id
_entity_poly.type
_entity_poly.pdbx_seq_one_letter_code
_entity_poly.pdbx_strand_id
1 'polypeptide(L)'
;MVEIRYAYEGKLEETQLEAFAAYSLLPEEETEEKLLHFSQAFVTLANPVARAKYDDELQQGMVSVEMQPVTKKEHLTKIKKSVRVKTKTVPLPLIPPKKAKAEKEIEIKKSVIRNIVEESHAERLGNYQKLSAKNELAEESLEEFYSTFKTHGGKLSYNGTILQQIRKIKSVTLEELAQITCIRKTYLRAIEDENFSKFTSEIYLKGYLLCYIEALQLPKEQVLTDYVLLYKNSF
;
A
#
# COMPACT_ATOMS: atom_id res chain seq x y z
N MET A 1 -5.52 21.66 19.16
CA MET A 1 -5.07 21.95 17.76
C MET A 1 -3.93 21.05 17.31
N VAL A 2 -2.86 20.89 18.11
CA VAL A 2 -1.71 20.02 17.75
C VAL A 2 -2.12 18.56 17.57
N GLU A 3 -2.98 18.04 18.47
CA GLU A 3 -3.45 16.65 18.44
C GLU A 3 -4.25 16.30 17.16
N ILE A 4 -5.13 17.20 16.70
CA ILE A 4 -5.95 16.98 15.50
C ILE A 4 -5.09 16.89 14.24
N ARG A 5 -4.05 17.74 14.18
CA ARG A 5 -3.10 17.73 13.07
C ARG A 5 -2.27 16.44 13.06
N TYR A 6 -1.76 16.02 14.22
CA TYR A 6 -0.99 14.79 14.34
C TYR A 6 -1.82 13.55 13.98
N ALA A 7 -3.08 13.48 14.41
CA ALA A 7 -4.00 12.41 14.05
C ALA A 7 -4.29 12.36 12.54
N TYR A 8 -4.46 13.52 11.90
CA TYR A 8 -4.65 13.61 10.45
C TYR A 8 -3.40 13.18 9.68
N GLU A 9 -2.22 13.66 10.07
CA GLU A 9 -0.95 13.29 9.45
C GLU A 9 -0.66 11.79 9.60
N GLY A 10 -0.91 11.21 10.78
CA GLY A 10 -0.77 9.77 11.00
C GLY A 10 -1.73 8.93 10.15
N LYS A 11 -3.00 9.34 10.01
CA LYS A 11 -3.94 8.66 9.13
C LYS A 11 -3.60 8.80 7.65
N LEU A 12 -3.03 9.94 7.25
CA LEU A 12 -2.54 10.15 5.89
C LEU A 12 -1.37 9.21 5.58
N GLU A 13 -0.42 9.07 6.51
CA GLU A 13 0.72 8.18 6.37
C GLU A 13 0.30 6.70 6.33
N GLU A 14 -0.62 6.30 7.22
CA GLU A 14 -1.19 4.94 7.26
C GLU A 14 -1.91 4.58 5.98
N THR A 15 -2.75 5.48 5.45
CA THR A 15 -3.49 5.24 4.21
C THR A 15 -2.61 5.30 2.97
N GLN A 16 -1.56 6.12 3.00
CA GLN A 16 -0.53 6.05 1.96
C GLN A 16 0.22 4.72 2.03
N LEU A 17 0.65 4.26 3.20
CA LEU A 17 1.31 2.96 3.38
C LEU A 17 0.41 1.79 2.97
N GLU A 18 -0.87 1.86 3.33
CA GLU A 18 -1.88 0.90 2.91
C GLU A 18 -2.06 0.95 1.39
N ALA A 19 -2.14 2.13 0.77
CA ALA A 19 -2.17 2.27 -0.69
C ALA A 19 -0.87 1.76 -1.35
N PHE A 20 0.30 1.99 -0.73
CA PHE A 20 1.59 1.48 -1.19
C PHE A 20 1.64 -0.06 -1.15
N ALA A 21 1.08 -0.67 -0.10
CA ALA A 21 0.94 -2.11 0.04
C ALA A 21 -0.19 -2.68 -0.84
N ALA A 22 -1.24 -1.90 -1.08
CA ALA A 22 -2.48 -2.26 -1.76
C ALA A 22 -2.60 -1.66 -3.16
N TYR A 23 -1.52 -1.19 -3.79
CA TYR A 23 -1.50 -0.68 -5.18
C TYR A 23 -2.03 -1.68 -6.24
N SER A 24 -2.37 -2.88 -5.79
CA SER A 24 -2.92 -3.99 -6.53
C SER A 24 -4.38 -4.35 -6.15
N LEU A 25 -4.91 -3.87 -5.01
CA LEU A 25 -6.14 -4.38 -4.38
C LEU A 25 -7.31 -3.38 -4.31
N LEU A 26 -7.05 -2.08 -4.28
CA LEU A 26 -8.09 -1.04 -4.16
C LEU A 26 -8.08 -0.15 -5.42
N PRO A 27 -9.24 0.13 -6.04
CA PRO A 27 -9.34 1.12 -7.11
C PRO A 27 -8.81 2.48 -6.65
N GLU A 28 -8.09 3.20 -7.53
CA GLU A 28 -7.55 4.54 -7.23
C GLU A 28 -8.67 5.48 -6.73
N GLU A 29 -9.88 5.32 -7.26
CA GLU A 29 -11.08 6.06 -6.89
C GLU A 29 -11.49 5.90 -5.41
N GLU A 30 -11.43 4.68 -4.85
CA GLU A 30 -11.79 4.44 -3.43
C GLU A 30 -10.75 5.05 -2.48
N THR A 31 -9.48 5.09 -2.89
CA THR A 31 -8.42 5.75 -2.11
C THR A 31 -8.55 7.26 -2.14
N GLU A 32 -8.93 7.83 -3.28
CA GLU A 32 -9.21 9.26 -3.43
C GLU A 32 -10.40 9.69 -2.57
N GLU A 33 -11.46 8.88 -2.51
CA GLU A 33 -12.60 9.13 -1.63
C GLU A 33 -12.18 9.15 -0.15
N LYS A 34 -11.41 8.17 0.32
CA LYS A 34 -10.93 8.14 1.71
C LYS A 34 -10.08 9.38 2.05
N LEU A 35 -9.17 9.76 1.15
CA LEU A 35 -8.34 10.97 1.31
C LEU A 35 -9.19 12.25 1.34
N LEU A 36 -10.24 12.31 0.52
CA LEU A 36 -11.20 13.41 0.53
C LEU A 36 -11.93 13.50 1.88
N HIS A 37 -12.42 12.37 2.41
CA HIS A 37 -13.07 12.32 3.72
C HIS A 37 -12.14 12.77 4.85
N PHE A 38 -10.88 12.34 4.88
CA PHE A 38 -9.92 12.82 5.88
C PHE A 38 -9.67 14.32 5.77
N SER A 39 -9.53 14.84 4.55
CA SER A 39 -9.33 16.28 4.34
C SER A 39 -10.50 17.12 4.83
N GLN A 40 -11.74 16.66 4.59
CA GLN A 40 -12.96 17.31 5.04
C GLN A 40 -13.09 17.24 6.56
N ALA A 41 -12.84 16.07 7.16
CA ALA A 41 -12.84 15.89 8.61
C ALA A 41 -11.81 16.82 9.28
N PHE A 42 -10.61 16.95 8.72
CA PHE A 42 -9.60 17.88 9.23
C PHE A 42 -10.06 19.34 9.14
N VAL A 43 -10.62 19.78 8.00
CA VAL A 43 -11.11 21.16 7.85
C VAL A 43 -12.22 21.47 8.87
N THR A 44 -13.13 20.53 9.09
CA THR A 44 -14.24 20.69 10.05
C THR A 44 -13.72 20.72 11.49
N LEU A 45 -12.83 19.79 11.88
CA LEU A 45 -12.35 19.67 13.26
C LEU A 45 -11.27 20.70 13.63
N ALA A 46 -10.44 21.13 12.67
CA ALA A 46 -9.39 22.11 12.90
C ALA A 46 -9.93 23.53 13.01
N ASN A 47 -11.10 23.84 12.45
CA ASN A 47 -11.75 25.14 12.61
C ASN A 47 -12.76 25.10 13.76
N PRO A 48 -12.54 25.83 14.88
CA PRO A 48 -13.43 25.78 16.04
C PRO A 48 -14.86 26.22 15.73
N VAL A 49 -15.06 27.12 14.76
CA VAL A 49 -16.39 27.55 14.33
C VAL A 49 -17.09 26.48 13.50
N ALA A 50 -16.35 25.80 12.61
CA ALA A 50 -16.92 24.70 11.82
C ALA A 50 -17.24 23.49 12.70
N ARG A 51 -16.38 23.21 13.69
CA ARG A 51 -16.60 22.19 14.70
C ARG A 51 -17.85 22.44 15.53
N ALA A 52 -18.02 23.67 16.05
CA ALA A 52 -19.22 24.02 16.82
C ALA A 52 -20.51 23.85 15.99
N LYS A 53 -20.49 24.26 14.72
CA LYS A 53 -21.62 24.03 13.80
C LYS A 53 -21.93 22.56 13.59
N TYR A 54 -20.90 21.74 13.38
CA TYR A 54 -21.04 20.30 13.24
C TYR A 54 -21.61 19.64 14.52
N ASP A 55 -21.15 20.09 15.68
CA ASP A 55 -21.65 19.62 16.98
C ASP A 55 -23.13 20.02 17.20
N ASP A 56 -23.53 21.22 16.75
CA ASP A 56 -24.92 21.69 16.78
C ASP A 56 -25.82 20.91 15.81
N GLU A 57 -25.33 20.60 14.60
CA GLU A 57 -26.03 19.80 13.58
C GLU A 57 -26.29 18.36 14.05
N LEU A 58 -25.34 17.78 14.79
CA LEU A 58 -25.51 16.47 15.43
C LEU A 58 -26.61 16.47 16.50
N GLN A 59 -26.69 17.53 17.30
CA GLN A 59 -27.72 17.67 18.35
C GLN A 59 -29.13 17.88 17.77
N GLN A 60 -29.22 18.46 16.58
CA GLN A 60 -30.49 18.69 15.88
C GLN A 60 -31.01 17.46 15.12
N GLY A 61 -30.24 16.36 15.07
CA GLY A 61 -30.65 15.11 14.43
C GLY A 61 -30.85 15.20 12.91
N MET A 62 -30.29 16.23 12.25
CA MET A 62 -30.51 16.52 10.82
C MET A 62 -29.48 15.88 9.88
N VAL A 63 -28.82 14.79 10.28
CA VAL A 63 -27.83 14.13 9.42
C VAL A 63 -28.47 12.95 8.68
N SER A 64 -28.91 13.20 7.44
CA SER A 64 -28.96 12.14 6.42
C SER A 64 -27.52 11.77 6.05
N VAL A 65 -27.21 10.47 6.13
CA VAL A 65 -25.88 9.87 5.93
C VAL A 65 -25.42 9.87 4.45
N GLU A 66 -25.79 10.87 3.66
CA GLU A 66 -25.18 11.13 2.35
C GLU A 66 -24.94 12.63 2.22
N MET A 67 -23.75 13.07 2.65
CA MET A 67 -23.28 14.39 2.27
C MET A 67 -22.88 14.33 0.80
N GLN A 68 -23.72 14.87 -0.07
CA GLN A 68 -23.43 14.98 -1.50
C GLN A 68 -22.07 15.67 -1.74
N PRO A 69 -21.30 15.20 -2.73
CA PRO A 69 -19.97 15.69 -3.01
C PRO A 69 -20.03 17.16 -3.41
N VAL A 70 -19.16 18.00 -2.82
CA VAL A 70 -18.87 19.33 -3.34
C VAL A 70 -18.15 19.17 -4.68
N THR A 71 -18.93 18.94 -5.73
CA THR A 71 -18.53 19.08 -7.12
C THR A 71 -18.39 20.57 -7.41
N LYS A 72 -17.23 21.16 -7.11
CA LYS A 72 -16.78 22.43 -7.73
C LYS A 72 -15.28 22.65 -7.55
N LYS A 73 -14.53 22.39 -8.63
CA LYS A 73 -13.10 22.64 -8.82
C LYS A 73 -12.68 24.13 -8.87
N GLU A 74 -13.39 25.05 -8.22
CA GLU A 74 -13.20 26.49 -8.52
C GLU A 74 -12.44 27.31 -7.46
N HIS A 75 -12.13 26.78 -6.27
CA HIS A 75 -11.50 27.58 -5.22
C HIS A 75 -10.13 27.07 -4.73
N LEU A 76 -9.22 26.83 -5.67
CA LEU A 76 -7.77 26.81 -5.41
C LEU A 76 -7.02 27.71 -6.39
N THR A 77 -7.51 28.93 -6.58
CA THR A 77 -6.72 30.03 -7.17
C THR A 77 -6.50 31.10 -6.12
N LYS A 78 -5.38 30.99 -5.39
CA LYS A 78 -4.59 32.12 -4.85
C LYS A 78 -3.32 31.59 -4.19
N ILE A 79 -2.30 31.48 -5.03
CA ILE A 79 -0.89 31.35 -4.63
C ILE A 79 -0.45 32.69 -4.01
N LYS A 80 0.18 32.68 -2.84
CA LYS A 80 1.21 33.68 -2.48
C LYS A 80 2.58 33.02 -2.61
N LYS A 81 3.32 33.48 -3.62
CA LYS A 81 4.72 33.11 -3.90
C LYS A 81 5.62 33.73 -2.82
N SER A 82 6.48 32.91 -2.23
CA SER A 82 7.72 33.36 -1.59
C SER A 82 8.91 32.81 -2.39
N VAL A 83 9.97 33.60 -2.43
CA VAL A 83 11.04 33.67 -3.43
C VAL A 83 12.31 32.96 -2.94
N ARG A 84 13.18 32.54 -3.90
CA ARG A 84 14.66 32.35 -3.84
C ARG A 84 15.14 30.88 -3.69
N VAL A 85 16.11 30.28 -4.43
CA VAL A 85 16.98 30.63 -5.59
C VAL A 85 17.55 29.36 -6.27
N LYS A 86 17.62 29.42 -7.61
CA LYS A 86 18.51 28.81 -8.63
C LYS A 86 19.30 27.52 -8.35
N THR A 87 19.12 26.54 -9.26
CA THR A 87 20.21 25.92 -10.05
C THR A 87 19.71 25.66 -11.49
N LYS A 88 20.62 25.82 -12.46
CA LYS A 88 20.40 25.84 -13.93
C LYS A 88 20.19 24.42 -14.46
N THR A 89 19.49 24.24 -15.61
CA THR A 89 19.97 23.52 -16.83
C THR A 89 18.90 23.55 -17.96
N VAL A 90 19.29 24.15 -19.09
CA VAL A 90 18.88 24.00 -20.52
C VAL A 90 17.41 24.18 -20.98
N PRO A 91 17.13 25.06 -21.97
CA PRO A 91 15.83 25.17 -22.64
C PRO A 91 15.74 24.29 -23.91
N LEU A 92 14.57 23.70 -24.18
CA LEU A 92 14.26 23.04 -25.47
C LEU A 92 13.11 23.79 -26.19
N PRO A 93 13.16 23.94 -27.54
CA PRO A 93 12.41 24.96 -28.29
C PRO A 93 10.91 24.71 -28.48
N LEU A 94 10.21 25.84 -28.68
CA LEU A 94 8.81 25.97 -29.10
C LEU A 94 8.56 25.33 -30.48
N ILE A 95 7.45 24.57 -30.60
CA ILE A 95 6.79 24.26 -31.89
C ILE A 95 5.29 24.60 -31.77
N PRO A 96 4.63 25.23 -32.79
CA PRO A 96 3.23 25.68 -32.74
C PRO A 96 2.20 24.57 -33.07
N PRO A 97 0.88 24.83 -32.93
CA PRO A 97 -0.13 23.79 -32.70
C PRO A 97 -0.76 23.19 -33.97
N LYS A 98 -1.02 21.88 -33.96
CA LYS A 98 -1.99 21.19 -34.85
C LYS A 98 -2.99 20.40 -33.99
N LYS A 99 -4.17 20.99 -33.73
CA LYS A 99 -5.10 20.60 -32.66
C LYS A 99 -6.11 19.46 -32.95
N ALA A 100 -6.33 19.00 -34.18
CA ALA A 100 -7.50 18.13 -34.44
C ALA A 100 -7.25 16.61 -34.52
N LYS A 101 -5.99 16.13 -34.64
CA LYS A 101 -5.68 14.69 -34.72
C LYS A 101 -5.16 14.08 -33.41
N ALA A 102 -4.61 14.90 -32.52
CA ALA A 102 -4.07 14.46 -31.25
C ALA A 102 -5.17 14.05 -30.25
N GLU A 103 -6.33 14.71 -30.25
CA GLU A 103 -7.40 14.48 -29.28
C GLU A 103 -8.01 13.07 -29.40
N LYS A 104 -8.26 12.58 -30.62
CA LYS A 104 -8.73 11.20 -30.86
C LYS A 104 -7.68 10.15 -30.49
N GLU A 105 -6.41 10.42 -30.72
CA GLU A 105 -5.32 9.48 -30.40
C GLU A 105 -5.04 9.42 -28.89
N ILE A 106 -5.23 10.53 -28.17
CA ILE A 106 -5.15 10.60 -26.70
C ILE A 106 -6.33 9.87 -26.05
N GLU A 107 -7.52 9.98 -26.62
CA GLU A 107 -8.73 9.32 -26.11
C GLU A 107 -8.70 7.80 -26.32
N ILE A 108 -8.19 7.33 -27.47
CA ILE A 108 -7.93 5.91 -27.73
C ILE A 108 -6.84 5.38 -26.79
N LYS A 109 -5.76 6.13 -26.55
CA LYS A 109 -4.71 5.72 -25.60
C LYS A 109 -5.25 5.64 -24.17
N LYS A 110 -6.14 6.56 -23.76
CA LYS A 110 -6.75 6.57 -22.43
C LYS A 110 -7.80 5.47 -22.24
N SER A 111 -8.51 5.05 -23.28
CA SER A 111 -9.44 3.91 -23.21
C SER A 111 -8.70 2.57 -23.25
N VAL A 112 -7.65 2.44 -24.06
CA VAL A 112 -6.81 1.24 -24.10
C VAL A 112 -6.06 1.04 -22.78
N ILE A 113 -5.51 2.10 -22.18
CA ILE A 113 -4.87 2.01 -20.86
C ILE A 113 -5.90 1.65 -19.78
N ARG A 114 -7.13 2.19 -19.81
CA ARG A 114 -8.20 1.80 -18.88
C ARG A 114 -8.59 0.33 -19.00
N ASN A 115 -8.78 -0.17 -20.22
CA ASN A 115 -9.13 -1.57 -20.44
C ASN A 115 -8.02 -2.53 -19.97
N ILE A 116 -6.73 -2.18 -20.19
CA ILE A 116 -5.59 -2.95 -19.67
C ILE A 116 -5.53 -2.92 -18.13
N VAL A 117 -5.88 -1.79 -17.52
CA VAL A 117 -5.90 -1.63 -16.05
C VAL A 117 -7.07 -2.40 -15.42
N GLU A 118 -8.24 -2.44 -16.06
CA GLU A 118 -9.43 -3.15 -15.60
C GLU A 118 -9.26 -4.68 -15.72
N GLU A 119 -8.73 -5.17 -16.85
CA GLU A 119 -8.40 -6.59 -17.05
C GLU A 119 -7.34 -7.05 -16.04
N SER A 120 -6.35 -6.18 -15.77
CA SER A 120 -5.35 -6.38 -14.73
C SER A 120 -5.93 -6.44 -13.30
N HIS A 121 -7.00 -5.68 -12.99
CA HIS A 121 -7.59 -5.66 -11.65
C HIS A 121 -8.39 -6.93 -11.35
N ALA A 122 -9.18 -7.42 -12.31
CA ALA A 122 -9.92 -8.68 -12.16
C ALA A 122 -8.98 -9.88 -12.02
N GLU A 123 -7.90 -9.92 -12.81
CA GLU A 123 -6.85 -10.92 -12.68
C GLU A 123 -6.17 -10.88 -11.31
N ARG A 124 -5.86 -9.67 -10.82
CA ARG A 124 -5.30 -9.48 -9.47
C ARG A 124 -6.22 -10.02 -8.39
N LEU A 125 -7.51 -9.65 -8.41
CA LEU A 125 -8.49 -10.16 -7.45
C LEU A 125 -8.57 -11.69 -7.47
N GLY A 126 -8.59 -12.29 -8.66
CA GLY A 126 -8.56 -13.74 -8.82
C GLY A 126 -7.30 -14.39 -8.24
N ASN A 127 -6.14 -13.74 -8.36
CA ASN A 127 -4.89 -14.22 -7.77
C ASN A 127 -4.92 -14.17 -6.23
N TYR A 128 -5.50 -13.11 -5.63
CA TYR A 128 -5.68 -13.02 -4.18
C TYR A 128 -6.62 -14.11 -3.65
N GLN A 129 -7.75 -14.35 -4.32
CA GLN A 129 -8.69 -15.41 -3.92
C GLN A 129 -8.04 -16.79 -3.99
N LYS A 130 -7.28 -17.08 -5.05
CA LYS A 130 -6.51 -18.33 -5.18
C LYS A 130 -5.49 -18.49 -4.05
N LEU A 131 -4.78 -17.41 -3.68
CA LEU A 131 -3.81 -17.44 -2.59
C LEU A 131 -4.50 -17.64 -1.23
N SER A 132 -5.61 -16.97 -0.97
CA SER A 132 -6.38 -17.17 0.28
C SER A 132 -6.80 -18.62 0.43
N ALA A 133 -7.36 -19.22 -0.63
CA ALA A 133 -7.76 -20.62 -0.61
C ALA A 133 -6.56 -21.57 -0.35
N LYS A 134 -5.38 -21.27 -0.92
CA LYS A 134 -4.15 -22.03 -0.63
C LYS A 134 -3.70 -21.88 0.82
N ASN A 135 -3.81 -20.68 1.38
CA ASN A 135 -3.45 -20.43 2.78
C ASN A 135 -4.36 -21.21 3.73
N GLU A 136 -5.67 -21.21 3.48
CA GLU A 136 -6.69 -21.95 4.24
C GLU A 136 -6.46 -23.47 4.19
N LEU A 137 -6.24 -24.02 2.99
CA LEU A 137 -5.99 -25.46 2.80
C LEU A 137 -4.71 -25.95 3.49
N ALA A 138 -3.72 -25.07 3.62
CA ALA A 138 -2.43 -25.42 4.18
C ALA A 138 -2.33 -25.18 5.70
N GLU A 139 -3.37 -24.62 6.33
CA GLU A 139 -3.35 -24.28 7.76
C GLU A 139 -3.14 -25.53 8.64
N GLU A 140 -3.80 -26.64 8.29
CA GLU A 140 -3.64 -27.92 9.01
C GLU A 140 -2.19 -28.45 8.91
N SER A 141 -1.61 -28.41 7.70
CA SER A 141 -0.23 -28.83 7.47
C SER A 141 0.78 -27.90 8.14
N LEU A 142 0.47 -26.61 8.22
CA LEU A 142 1.28 -25.61 8.91
C LEU A 142 1.26 -25.82 10.43
N GLU A 143 0.11 -26.14 11.02
CA GLU A 143 0.01 -26.42 12.46
C GLU A 143 0.73 -27.72 12.84
N GLU A 144 0.69 -28.74 11.97
CA GLU A 144 1.51 -29.95 12.14
C GLU A 144 3.00 -29.59 12.11
N PHE A 145 3.43 -28.77 11.15
CA PHE A 145 4.80 -28.27 11.08
C PHE A 145 5.22 -27.54 12.36
N TYR A 146 4.41 -26.60 12.88
CA TYR A 146 4.72 -25.92 14.14
C TYR A 146 4.74 -26.85 15.36
N SER A 147 3.90 -27.88 15.37
CA SER A 147 3.86 -28.88 16.44
C SER A 147 5.16 -29.68 16.53
N THR A 148 5.84 -29.93 15.41
CA THR A 148 7.15 -30.61 15.42
C THR A 148 8.22 -29.83 16.18
N PHE A 149 8.17 -28.49 16.22
CA PHE A 149 9.14 -27.69 16.98
C PHE A 149 8.80 -27.65 18.47
N LYS A 150 7.50 -27.69 18.83
CA LYS A 150 7.04 -27.69 20.22
C LYS A 150 7.50 -28.96 20.96
N THR A 151 7.51 -30.12 20.31
CA THR A 151 7.89 -31.40 20.94
C THR A 151 9.37 -31.46 21.33
N HIS A 152 10.25 -30.76 20.61
CA HIS A 152 11.68 -30.70 20.90
C HIS A 152 12.05 -29.61 21.94
N GLY A 153 11.07 -28.89 22.50
CA GLY A 153 11.30 -27.83 23.49
C GLY A 153 12.04 -26.60 22.95
N GLY A 154 12.23 -26.53 21.63
CA GLY A 154 12.89 -25.42 20.95
C GLY A 154 11.90 -24.30 20.65
N LYS A 155 12.29 -23.05 20.92
CA LYS A 155 11.57 -21.89 20.41
C LYS A 155 11.77 -21.81 18.89
N LEU A 156 10.69 -21.81 18.12
CA LEU A 156 10.76 -21.57 16.68
C LEU A 156 11.32 -20.16 16.44
N SER A 157 12.37 -20.07 15.62
CA SER A 157 12.92 -18.81 15.15
C SER A 157 12.73 -18.71 13.64
N TYR A 158 12.14 -17.61 13.19
CA TYR A 158 11.88 -17.40 11.76
C TYR A 158 13.13 -16.94 11.03
N ASN A 159 13.62 -17.81 10.15
CA ASN A 159 14.76 -17.57 9.28
C ASN A 159 14.35 -17.82 7.81
N GLY A 160 15.21 -17.54 6.84
CA GLY A 160 14.91 -17.68 5.40
C GLY A 160 14.53 -19.11 5.01
N THR A 161 15.18 -20.12 5.61
CA THR A 161 14.86 -21.53 5.35
C THR A 161 13.48 -21.93 5.86
N ILE A 162 13.10 -21.46 7.05
CA ILE A 162 11.77 -21.67 7.63
C ILE A 162 10.70 -20.97 6.79
N LEU A 163 10.94 -19.72 6.37
CA LEU A 163 10.03 -18.99 5.49
C LEU A 163 9.85 -19.69 4.14
N GLN A 164 10.90 -20.31 3.60
CA GLN A 164 10.83 -21.12 2.39
C GLN A 164 10.01 -22.41 2.61
N GLN A 165 10.21 -23.10 3.74
CA GLN A 165 9.46 -24.31 4.08
C GLN A 165 7.97 -24.00 4.22
N ILE A 166 7.63 -22.95 4.97
CA ILE A 166 6.25 -22.47 5.14
C ILE A 166 5.60 -22.17 3.79
N ARG A 167 6.29 -21.47 2.89
CA ARG A 167 5.78 -21.19 1.54
C ARG A 167 5.52 -22.47 0.75
N LYS A 168 6.43 -23.45 0.82
CA LYS A 168 6.30 -24.75 0.14
C LYS A 168 5.12 -25.54 0.70
N ILE A 169 4.92 -25.54 2.02
CA ILE A 169 3.75 -26.14 2.69
C ILE A 169 2.46 -25.50 2.18
N LYS A 170 2.43 -24.17 2.10
CA LYS A 170 1.30 -23.41 1.53
C LYS A 170 1.14 -23.60 0.00
N SER A 171 2.00 -24.39 -0.65
CA SER A 171 1.96 -24.66 -2.09
C SER A 171 1.94 -23.38 -2.95
N VAL A 172 2.62 -22.33 -2.47
CA VAL A 172 2.74 -21.04 -3.14
C VAL A 172 4.08 -20.95 -3.87
N THR A 173 4.06 -20.63 -5.15
CA THR A 173 5.30 -20.44 -5.93
C THR A 173 5.85 -19.03 -5.75
N LEU A 174 7.14 -18.85 -6.04
CA LEU A 174 7.76 -17.51 -6.05
C LEU A 174 7.17 -16.60 -7.13
N GLU A 175 6.74 -17.17 -8.26
CA GLU A 175 6.03 -16.45 -9.32
C GLU A 175 4.68 -15.91 -8.82
N GLU A 176 3.88 -16.72 -8.15
CA GLU A 176 2.60 -16.31 -7.59
C GLU A 176 2.78 -15.22 -6.53
N LEU A 177 3.73 -15.38 -5.61
CA LEU A 177 4.07 -14.35 -4.63
C LEU A 177 4.52 -13.06 -5.29
N ALA A 178 5.33 -13.13 -6.35
CA ALA A 178 5.78 -11.94 -7.08
C ALA A 178 4.62 -11.18 -7.73
N GLN A 179 3.64 -11.90 -8.28
CA GLN A 179 2.44 -11.29 -8.86
C GLN A 179 1.59 -10.60 -7.80
N ILE A 180 1.42 -11.24 -6.64
CA ILE A 180 0.53 -10.78 -5.57
C ILE A 180 1.14 -9.63 -4.77
N THR A 181 2.43 -9.72 -4.46
CA THR A 181 3.14 -8.69 -3.68
C THR A 181 3.71 -7.58 -4.57
N CYS A 182 3.70 -7.77 -5.89
CA CYS A 182 4.39 -6.90 -6.86
C CYS A 182 5.91 -6.77 -6.61
N ILE A 183 6.50 -7.70 -5.85
CA ILE A 183 7.95 -7.74 -5.59
C ILE A 183 8.62 -8.64 -6.62
N ARG A 184 9.75 -8.19 -7.17
CA ARG A 184 10.52 -9.04 -8.10
C ARG A 184 10.95 -10.32 -7.40
N LYS A 185 10.79 -11.46 -8.08
CA LYS A 185 11.21 -12.80 -7.61
C LYS A 185 12.65 -12.84 -7.09
N THR A 186 13.55 -12.02 -7.64
CA THR A 186 14.94 -11.91 -7.16
C THR A 186 15.04 -11.50 -5.69
N TYR A 187 14.18 -10.60 -5.22
CA TYR A 187 14.17 -10.16 -3.82
C TYR A 187 13.46 -11.18 -2.92
N LEU A 188 12.35 -11.77 -3.37
CA LEU A 188 11.68 -12.84 -2.63
C LEU A 188 12.60 -14.04 -2.39
N ARG A 189 13.36 -14.44 -3.42
CA ARG A 189 14.39 -15.46 -3.29
C ARG A 189 15.53 -15.02 -2.36
N ALA A 190 15.94 -13.75 -2.42
CA ALA A 190 16.96 -13.24 -1.50
C ALA A 190 16.51 -13.28 -0.03
N ILE A 191 15.22 -13.15 0.27
CA ILE A 191 14.67 -13.35 1.62
C ILE A 191 14.81 -14.82 2.04
N GLU A 192 14.44 -15.77 1.17
CA GLU A 192 14.58 -17.20 1.48
C GLU A 192 16.03 -17.66 1.64
N ASP A 193 16.93 -17.11 0.83
CA ASP A 193 18.35 -17.45 0.82
C ASP A 193 19.17 -16.60 1.83
N GLU A 194 18.51 -15.73 2.61
CA GLU A 194 19.14 -14.78 3.55
C GLU A 194 20.26 -13.93 2.92
N ASN A 195 20.12 -13.63 1.63
CA ASN A 195 21.10 -12.86 0.88
C ASN A 195 20.90 -11.36 1.12
N PHE A 196 21.32 -10.90 2.30
CA PHE A 196 21.13 -9.52 2.75
C PHE A 196 21.84 -8.49 1.87
N SER A 197 22.90 -8.87 1.15
CA SER A 197 23.64 -7.98 0.23
C SER A 197 22.82 -7.50 -0.96
N LYS A 198 21.66 -8.13 -1.24
CA LYS A 198 20.74 -7.67 -2.31
C LYS A 198 19.89 -6.47 -1.91
N PHE A 199 19.74 -6.21 -0.61
CA PHE A 199 18.93 -5.11 -0.12
C PHE A 199 19.82 -3.89 0.09
N THR A 200 19.35 -2.72 -0.38
CA THR A 200 20.09 -1.46 -0.26
C THR A 200 20.05 -0.89 1.15
N SER A 201 19.03 -1.24 1.94
CA SER A 201 18.94 -0.88 3.36
C SER A 201 18.00 -1.84 4.12
N GLU A 202 18.09 -1.79 5.46
CA GLU A 202 17.19 -2.51 6.37
C GLU A 202 15.70 -2.15 6.11
N ILE A 203 15.42 -0.90 5.71
CA ILE A 203 14.06 -0.43 5.45
C ILE A 203 13.46 -1.16 4.25
N TYR A 204 14.23 -1.33 3.17
CA TYR A 204 13.78 -2.08 2.00
C TYR A 204 13.55 -3.56 2.32
N LEU A 205 14.45 -4.16 3.12
CA LEU A 205 14.27 -5.53 3.58
C LEU A 205 12.96 -5.67 4.37
N LYS A 206 12.72 -4.79 5.34
CA LYS A 206 11.49 -4.81 6.15
C LYS A 206 10.23 -4.64 5.31
N GLY A 207 10.23 -3.71 4.35
CA GLY A 207 9.09 -3.50 3.46
C GLY A 207 8.76 -4.76 2.65
N TYR A 208 9.77 -5.36 2.01
CA TYR A 208 9.56 -6.57 1.22
C TYR A 208 9.17 -7.78 2.08
N LEU A 209 9.77 -7.89 3.27
CA LEU A 209 9.44 -8.95 4.22
C LEU A 209 8.01 -8.81 4.74
N LEU A 210 7.53 -7.59 4.99
CA LEU A 210 6.15 -7.35 5.42
C LEU A 210 5.15 -7.83 4.37
N CYS A 211 5.34 -7.47 3.10
CA CYS A 211 4.48 -7.96 2.02
C CYS A 211 4.51 -9.48 1.89
N TYR A 212 5.68 -10.11 2.09
CA TYR A 212 5.83 -11.57 2.07
C TYR A 212 5.03 -12.24 3.21
N ILE A 213 5.17 -11.71 4.43
CA ILE A 213 4.47 -12.20 5.63
C ILE A 213 2.95 -12.05 5.47
N GLU A 214 2.49 -10.91 4.98
CA GLU A 214 1.06 -10.63 4.78
C GLU A 214 0.44 -11.57 3.76
N ALA A 215 1.11 -11.80 2.63
CA ALA A 215 0.65 -12.74 1.61
C ALA A 215 0.49 -14.17 2.17
N LEU A 216 1.41 -14.60 3.04
CA LEU A 216 1.38 -15.95 3.63
C LEU A 216 0.64 -16.03 4.96
N GLN A 217 0.04 -14.93 5.45
CA GLN A 217 -0.71 -14.84 6.72
C GLN A 217 0.13 -15.29 7.94
N LEU A 218 1.39 -14.86 7.98
CA LEU A 218 2.33 -15.22 9.07
C LEU A 218 2.31 -14.19 10.22
N PRO A 219 2.75 -14.56 11.44
CA PRO A 219 2.78 -13.64 12.57
C PRO A 219 3.81 -12.52 12.36
N LYS A 220 3.33 -11.33 12.01
CA LYS A 220 4.14 -10.16 11.61
C LYS A 220 5.24 -9.81 12.61
N GLU A 221 4.86 -9.65 13.88
CA GLU A 221 5.76 -9.17 14.93
C GLU A 221 6.91 -10.14 15.21
N GLN A 222 6.61 -11.45 15.28
CA GLN A 222 7.60 -12.48 15.56
C GLN A 222 8.57 -12.63 14.39
N VAL A 223 8.05 -12.76 13.17
CA VAL A 223 8.89 -12.93 11.97
C VAL A 223 9.79 -11.71 11.77
N LEU A 224 9.26 -10.49 11.88
CA LEU A 224 10.07 -9.28 11.74
C LEU A 224 11.18 -9.20 12.79
N THR A 225 10.87 -9.52 14.04
CA THR A 225 11.85 -9.44 15.13
C THR A 225 12.99 -10.43 14.92
N ASP A 226 12.66 -11.69 14.66
CA ASP A 226 13.65 -12.75 14.45
C ASP A 226 14.50 -12.48 13.20
N TYR A 227 13.87 -12.08 12.11
CA TYR A 227 14.55 -11.90 10.83
C TYR A 227 15.42 -10.63 10.80
N VAL A 228 14.99 -9.54 11.43
CA VAL A 228 15.81 -8.33 11.58
C VAL A 228 17.01 -8.58 12.50
N LEU A 229 16.88 -9.45 13.49
CA LEU A 229 18.02 -9.87 14.32
C LEU A 229 19.07 -10.60 13.47
N LEU A 230 18.67 -11.50 12.57
CA LEU A 230 19.58 -12.16 11.62
C LEU A 230 20.30 -11.16 10.71
N TYR A 231 19.55 -10.20 10.16
CA TYR A 231 20.13 -9.13 9.34
C TYR A 231 21.19 -8.33 10.10
N LYS A 232 20.91 -7.94 11.36
CA LYS A 232 21.84 -7.18 12.18
C LYS A 232 23.10 -7.96 12.57
N ASN A 233 22.98 -9.27 12.74
CA ASN A 233 24.12 -10.14 13.06
C ASN A 233 24.98 -10.48 11.84
N SER A 234 24.57 -10.09 10.63
CA SER A 234 25.28 -10.38 9.38
C SER A 234 26.30 -9.30 8.99
N PHE A 235 26.42 -8.22 9.77
CA PHE A 235 27.38 -7.13 9.62
C PHE A 235 28.22 -6.99 10.89
#